data_AF-A0A257W473-F1
#
_entry.id   AF-A0A257W473-F1
#
_cell.length_a   1.000
_cell.length_b   1.000
_cell.length_c   1.000
_cell.angle_alpha   90.00
_cell.angle_beta   90.00
_cell.angle_gamma   90.00
#
_symmetry.space_group_name_H-M   'P 1'
#
loop_
_entity.id
_entity.type
_entity.pdbx_description
1 polymer ?
#
loop_
_entity_poly.entity_id
_entity_poly.type
_entity_poly.pdbx_seq_one_letter_code
_entity_poly.pdbx_strand_id
1 'polypeptide(L)'
;VVEHDDETMKAADYVVDFGPGPGVRGGQIVAEGSVEDLKASEISLTGAFLSGRRRIEIPKQRARTPPSGGRQPPGSAPVQSSAARSNKTRSKRSDPVGNSTLVQGADAPRSEAAITITGAKHHNLRDVTVSLPLGNFICITGVSGSGKSSLINDILWEVLNREINKGTGTPGAHESVAGLEHIDKAIDIDQSPIGRTPRSNPATYVKLFDLIRDLYTQLPDSKRRGFKPGRFSFNVEGGRCEACEGNGANKLEMDFLADIWVTCPVCQGRRFNKETLEVRFKGKNIAEVLDMDVQQALEHFDAIPKIKMLLQTLHDVGLDYLKLGQPSPTLSGGEAQRVKLAKELGKRSTGKTLYILDEPTTGLHFVDIEHLLRVLHGFVDVGNTVIVVEHNLDVIKTADWVIDLGPEGGSGGGQIVAMGTPEEIAACEASYTGQAL
;
A
#
# COMPACT_ATOMS: atom_id res chain seq x y z
N VAL A 1 20.63 8.19 14.74
CA VAL A 1 19.63 7.18 14.32
C VAL A 1 18.73 7.85 13.30
N VAL A 2 18.33 7.17 12.21
CA VAL A 2 17.30 7.71 11.30
C VAL A 2 15.98 7.13 11.73
N GLU A 3 15.08 7.97 12.24
CA GLU A 3 13.82 7.54 12.83
C GLU A 3 12.69 8.53 12.57
N HIS A 4 11.47 8.04 12.70
CA HIS A 4 10.23 8.82 12.60
C HIS A 4 9.35 8.68 13.84
N ASP A 5 9.73 7.82 14.78
CA ASP A 5 9.03 7.61 16.04
C ASP A 5 9.15 8.82 17.00
N ASP A 6 8.01 9.29 17.51
CA ASP A 6 7.89 10.47 18.36
C ASP A 6 8.64 10.31 19.70
N GLU A 7 8.51 9.14 20.35
CA GLU A 7 9.17 8.90 21.64
C GLU A 7 10.70 8.88 21.49
N THR A 8 11.19 8.25 20.43
CA THR A 8 12.61 8.20 20.10
C THR A 8 13.17 9.59 19.84
N MET A 9 12.43 10.42 19.08
CA MET A 9 12.83 11.82 18.84
C MET A 9 12.84 12.62 20.13
N LYS A 10 11.82 12.47 21.00
CA LYS A 10 11.73 13.15 22.30
C LYS A 10 12.87 12.77 23.26
N ALA A 11 13.37 11.54 23.16
CA ALA A 11 14.48 11.04 23.98
C ALA A 11 15.87 11.40 23.43
N ALA A 12 15.96 11.97 22.22
CA ALA A 12 17.24 12.25 21.58
C ALA A 12 17.93 13.49 22.17
N ASP A 13 19.24 13.39 22.39
CA ASP A 13 20.07 14.52 22.85
C ASP A 13 20.21 15.62 21.77
N TYR A 14 20.21 15.22 20.50
CA TYR A 14 20.36 16.11 19.36
C TYR A 14 19.58 15.54 18.17
N VAL A 15 18.75 16.36 17.54
CA VAL A 15 17.94 16.00 16.38
C VAL A 15 18.34 16.89 15.21
N VAL A 16 18.41 16.30 14.02
CA VAL A 16 18.64 17.01 12.75
C VAL A 16 17.47 16.70 11.84
N ASP A 17 16.71 17.72 11.49
CA ASP A 17 15.55 17.62 10.62
C ASP A 17 15.92 18.01 9.19
N PHE A 18 15.65 17.12 8.24
CA PHE A 18 15.89 17.34 6.81
C PHE A 18 14.58 17.69 6.11
N GLY A 19 14.61 18.69 5.23
CA GLY A 19 13.42 19.12 4.52
C GLY A 19 13.71 20.18 3.45
N PRO A 20 12.71 21.02 3.11
CA PRO A 20 11.32 21.05 3.60
C PRO A 20 10.39 19.96 3.03
N GLY A 21 10.86 19.17 2.06
CA GLY A 21 10.08 18.06 1.49
C GLY A 21 10.98 16.97 0.89
N PRO A 22 10.40 15.93 0.28
CA PRO A 22 11.18 14.82 -0.27
C PRO A 22 11.81 15.14 -1.63
N GLY A 23 12.82 14.35 -2.01
CA GLY A 23 13.54 14.40 -3.28
C GLY A 23 14.16 15.77 -3.58
N VAL A 24 13.84 16.37 -4.73
CA VAL A 24 14.43 17.64 -5.18
C VAL A 24 14.06 18.84 -4.29
N ARG A 25 13.01 18.71 -3.47
CA ARG A 25 12.60 19.71 -2.48
C ARG A 25 13.27 19.51 -1.12
N GLY A 26 14.12 18.50 -0.98
CA GLY A 26 14.80 18.14 0.25
C GLY A 26 16.29 18.46 0.24
N GLY A 27 17.04 17.74 1.07
CA GLY A 27 18.50 17.82 1.11
C GLY A 27 19.04 19.03 1.87
N GLN A 28 18.20 19.73 2.64
CA GLN A 28 18.58 20.86 3.47
C GLN A 28 18.25 20.56 4.93
N ILE A 29 19.04 21.07 5.85
CA ILE A 29 18.73 21.05 7.28
C ILE A 29 17.75 22.19 7.55
N VAL A 30 16.54 21.86 8.01
CA VAL A 30 15.47 22.84 8.29
C VAL A 30 15.37 23.17 9.79
N ALA A 31 15.88 22.29 10.64
CA ALA A 31 16.09 22.53 12.06
C ALA A 31 17.17 21.56 12.57
N GLU A 32 17.97 22.01 13.54
CA GLU A 32 18.89 21.14 14.28
C GLU A 32 19.04 21.64 15.72
N GLY A 33 19.30 20.73 16.66
CA GLY A 33 19.43 21.07 18.07
C GLY A 33 18.63 20.13 18.96
N SER A 34 18.06 20.67 20.03
CA SER A 34 17.14 19.95 20.90
C SER A 34 15.76 19.81 20.26
N VAL A 35 14.93 18.93 20.82
CA VAL A 35 13.53 18.77 20.42
C VAL A 35 12.73 20.08 20.54
N GLU A 36 13.06 20.92 21.52
CA GLU A 36 12.41 22.23 21.69
C GLU A 36 12.81 23.21 20.57
N ASP A 37 14.05 23.14 20.07
CA ASP A 37 14.50 23.93 18.93
C ASP A 37 13.75 23.53 17.65
N LEU A 38 13.52 22.22 17.45
CA LEU A 38 12.69 21.72 16.36
C LEU A 38 11.26 22.23 16.46
N LYS A 39 10.63 22.12 17.64
CA LYS A 39 9.26 22.60 17.88
C LYS A 39 9.10 24.10 17.60
N ALA A 40 10.12 24.90 17.92
CA ALA A 40 10.14 26.34 17.68
C ALA A 40 10.33 26.72 16.20
N SER A 41 10.91 25.82 15.37
CA SER A 41 11.12 26.09 13.95
C SER A 41 9.79 26.14 13.18
N GLU A 42 9.55 27.25 12.47
CA GLU A 42 8.35 27.41 11.63
C GLU A 42 8.40 26.59 10.34
N ILE A 43 9.61 26.27 9.87
CA ILE A 43 9.83 25.54 8.61
C ILE A 43 9.95 24.03 8.79
N SER A 44 10.21 23.56 10.02
CA SER A 44 10.29 22.13 10.35
C SER A 44 8.90 21.52 10.40
N LEU A 45 8.61 20.61 9.46
CA LEU A 45 7.38 19.82 9.48
C LEU A 45 7.37 18.88 10.68
N THR A 46 8.51 18.25 10.98
CA THR A 46 8.70 17.41 12.17
C THR A 46 8.37 18.19 13.44
N GLY A 47 8.94 19.39 13.59
CA GLY A 47 8.66 20.31 14.69
C GLY A 47 7.19 20.71 14.81
N ALA A 48 6.47 20.85 13.69
CA ALA A 48 5.04 21.13 13.70
C ALA A 48 4.21 19.96 14.29
N PHE A 49 4.60 18.71 14.03
CA PHE A 49 3.96 17.53 14.65
C PHE A 49 4.34 17.39 16.13
N LEU A 50 5.63 17.52 16.46
CA LEU A 50 6.12 17.42 17.84
C LEU A 50 5.54 18.51 18.77
N SER A 51 5.23 19.69 18.21
CA SER A 51 4.60 20.79 18.96
C SER A 51 3.08 20.70 19.02
N GLY A 52 2.47 19.78 18.27
CA GLY A 52 1.01 19.68 18.11
C GLY A 52 0.39 20.77 17.22
N ARG A 53 1.18 21.63 16.58
CA ARG A 53 0.71 22.61 15.58
C ARG A 53 0.08 21.93 14.37
N ARG A 54 0.54 20.71 14.05
CA ARG A 54 -0.08 19.80 13.10
C ARG A 54 -0.27 18.44 13.77
N ARG A 55 -1.35 17.75 13.44
CA ARG A 55 -1.66 16.41 13.95
C ARG A 55 -2.55 15.68 12.97
N ILE A 56 -2.51 14.35 13.00
CA ILE A 56 -3.51 13.52 12.33
C ILE A 56 -4.78 13.59 13.16
N GLU A 57 -5.84 14.13 12.56
CA GLU A 57 -7.14 14.34 13.23
C GLU A 57 -7.89 13.03 13.44
N ILE A 58 -8.56 12.92 14.58
CA ILE A 58 -9.41 11.76 14.88
C ILE A 58 -10.74 11.92 14.09
N PRO A 59 -11.21 10.86 13.40
CA PRO A 59 -12.50 10.90 12.70
C PRO A 59 -13.64 11.25 13.65
N LYS A 60 -14.49 12.22 13.28
CA LYS A 60 -15.62 12.65 14.11
C LYS A 60 -16.72 11.59 14.27
N GLN A 61 -16.82 10.68 13.30
CA GLN A 61 -17.77 9.58 13.28
C GLN A 61 -17.05 8.36 12.71
N ARG A 62 -17.24 7.21 13.36
CA ARG A 62 -16.74 5.91 12.88
C ARG A 62 -17.87 5.14 12.20
N ALA A 63 -17.52 4.29 11.25
CA ALA A 63 -18.45 3.33 10.69
C ALA A 63 -19.05 2.44 11.80
N ARG A 64 -20.38 2.38 11.92
CA ARG A 64 -21.03 1.56 12.96
C ARG A 64 -20.84 0.06 12.69
N THR A 65 -20.65 -0.64 13.81
CA THR A 65 -20.37 -2.05 14.16
C THR A 65 -21.04 -3.21 13.37
N PRO A 66 -20.44 -4.42 13.40
CA PRO A 66 -21.04 -5.67 12.90
C PRO A 66 -22.29 -6.10 13.70
N PRO A 67 -23.10 -7.03 13.16
CA PRO A 67 -24.29 -7.55 13.84
C PRO A 67 -23.91 -8.20 15.16
N SER A 68 -24.75 -8.00 16.17
CA SER A 68 -24.61 -8.61 17.50
C SER A 68 -24.59 -10.14 17.39
N GLY A 69 -23.40 -10.73 17.42
CA GLY A 69 -23.19 -12.18 17.28
C GLY A 69 -21.84 -12.63 17.84
N GLY A 70 -21.49 -12.20 19.06
CA GLY A 70 -20.20 -12.51 19.66
C GLY A 70 -20.17 -12.38 21.19
N ARG A 71 -21.27 -12.69 21.89
CA ARG A 71 -21.17 -13.08 23.31
C ARG A 71 -21.01 -14.59 23.35
N GLN A 72 -19.85 -15.07 23.79
CA GLN A 72 -19.64 -16.48 24.14
C GLN A 72 -20.71 -16.95 25.14
N PRO A 73 -21.53 -17.97 24.82
CA PRO A 73 -22.26 -18.74 25.82
C PRO A 73 -21.47 -20.01 26.18
N PRO A 74 -21.54 -20.49 27.43
CA PRO A 74 -20.88 -21.73 27.81
C PRO A 74 -21.67 -22.96 27.31
N GLY A 75 -20.99 -23.82 26.56
CA GLY A 75 -21.20 -25.28 26.59
C GLY A 75 -22.34 -25.91 25.75
N SER A 76 -21.97 -27.05 25.15
CA SER A 76 -22.78 -28.21 24.73
C SER A 76 -23.28 -28.34 23.26
N ALA A 77 -22.57 -29.21 22.53
CA ALA A 77 -23.00 -30.39 21.74
C ALA A 77 -24.02 -30.26 20.56
N PRO A 78 -23.92 -31.16 19.54
CA PRO A 78 -24.14 -30.81 18.14
C PRO A 78 -25.51 -31.22 17.61
N VAL A 79 -26.04 -30.47 16.62
CA VAL A 79 -27.21 -30.87 15.84
C VAL A 79 -26.90 -30.83 14.34
N GLN A 80 -27.43 -31.85 13.68
CA GLN A 80 -27.06 -32.39 12.38
C GLN A 80 -27.52 -31.53 11.20
N SER A 81 -26.69 -31.49 10.16
CA SER A 81 -26.97 -30.96 8.84
C SER A 81 -27.91 -31.86 8.04
N SER A 82 -28.84 -31.28 7.29
CA SER A 82 -29.34 -31.89 6.05
C SER A 82 -29.41 -30.86 4.93
N ALA A 83 -28.84 -31.23 3.80
CA ALA A 83 -28.58 -30.42 2.62
C ALA A 83 -29.79 -30.34 1.69
N ALA A 84 -29.94 -29.23 0.98
CA ALA A 84 -30.73 -29.17 -0.25
C ALA A 84 -30.03 -28.30 -1.29
N ARG A 85 -29.69 -28.94 -2.41
CA ARG A 85 -29.13 -28.37 -3.64
C ARG A 85 -30.18 -27.56 -4.40
N SER A 86 -29.78 -26.46 -5.04
CA SER A 86 -30.41 -26.08 -6.31
C SER A 86 -29.47 -25.30 -7.23
N ASN A 87 -29.26 -25.86 -8.42
CA ASN A 87 -28.72 -25.22 -9.62
C ASN A 87 -29.51 -23.96 -10.01
N LYS A 88 -28.83 -22.97 -10.62
CA LYS A 88 -29.28 -22.37 -11.89
C LYS A 88 -28.22 -21.49 -12.59
N THR A 89 -28.27 -21.66 -13.90
CA THR A 89 -27.51 -21.17 -15.06
C THR A 89 -27.56 -19.66 -15.38
N ARG A 90 -26.43 -19.16 -15.94
CA ARG A 90 -26.22 -18.19 -17.05
C ARG A 90 -26.97 -16.83 -17.05
N SER A 91 -26.23 -15.73 -17.26
CA SER A 91 -26.11 -15.09 -18.59
C SER A 91 -25.10 -13.93 -18.61
N LYS A 92 -24.45 -13.76 -19.77
CA LYS A 92 -23.57 -12.65 -20.15
C LYS A 92 -24.39 -11.41 -20.51
N ARG A 93 -24.00 -10.22 -20.05
CA ARG A 93 -24.28 -8.95 -20.75
C ARG A 93 -23.11 -7.98 -20.62
N SER A 94 -22.78 -7.40 -21.77
CA SER A 94 -21.77 -6.39 -22.05
C SER A 94 -22.35 -4.97 -21.92
N ASP A 95 -21.41 -4.00 -21.87
CA ASP A 95 -21.53 -2.56 -22.21
C ASP A 95 -21.87 -1.57 -21.06
N PRO A 96 -21.53 -0.27 -21.19
CA PRO A 96 -20.22 0.30 -21.49
C PRO A 96 -19.73 1.30 -20.41
N VAL A 97 -18.51 1.79 -20.60
CA VAL A 97 -17.69 2.61 -19.68
C VAL A 97 -18.25 4.03 -19.50
N GLY A 98 -18.42 4.46 -18.24
CA GLY A 98 -18.77 5.83 -17.85
C GLY A 98 -17.75 6.42 -16.87
N ASN A 99 -17.37 7.68 -17.14
CA ASN A 99 -16.37 8.50 -16.45
C ASN A 99 -16.50 8.53 -14.91
N SER A 100 -15.38 8.31 -14.20
CA SER A 100 -15.28 8.60 -12.76
C SER A 100 -14.91 10.06 -12.54
N THR A 101 -15.92 10.91 -12.40
CA THR A 101 -15.79 12.16 -11.64
C THR A 101 -15.69 11.75 -10.17
N LEU A 102 -14.79 12.35 -9.39
CA LEU A 102 -14.74 12.21 -7.93
C LEU A 102 -16.13 12.60 -7.39
N VAL A 103 -16.93 11.59 -7.04
CA VAL A 103 -18.28 11.78 -6.51
C VAL A 103 -18.13 12.15 -5.04
N GLN A 104 -18.59 13.35 -4.70
CA GLN A 104 -18.80 13.81 -3.33
C GLN A 104 -19.65 12.77 -2.58
N GLY A 105 -19.19 12.42 -1.38
CA GLY A 105 -19.75 11.37 -0.53
C GLY A 105 -21.27 11.43 -0.42
N ALA A 106 -21.91 10.35 -0.84
CA ALA A 106 -23.28 10.02 -0.47
C ALA A 106 -23.20 8.73 0.35
N ASP A 107 -23.82 8.75 1.54
CA ASP A 107 -23.95 7.64 2.48
C ASP A 107 -24.35 6.34 1.76
N ALA A 108 -23.35 5.52 1.40
CA ALA A 108 -23.60 4.16 0.97
C ALA A 108 -24.05 3.36 2.21
N PRO A 109 -25.16 2.60 2.15
CA PRO A 109 -25.61 1.79 3.27
C PRO A 109 -24.53 0.74 3.58
N ARG A 110 -23.84 0.92 4.71
CA ARG A 110 -22.76 0.03 5.16
C ARG A 110 -23.36 -1.31 5.58
N SER A 111 -22.80 -2.39 5.06
CA SER A 111 -23.32 -3.76 5.12
C SER A 111 -22.98 -4.43 6.45
N GLU A 112 -23.93 -5.14 7.07
CA GLU A 112 -23.73 -5.98 8.28
C GLU A 112 -22.82 -7.21 8.06
N ALA A 113 -22.19 -7.32 6.90
CA ALA A 113 -21.34 -8.45 6.54
C ALA A 113 -20.01 -8.44 7.33
N ALA A 114 -19.53 -9.62 7.70
CA ALA A 114 -18.24 -9.80 8.36
C ALA A 114 -17.53 -11.05 7.83
N ILE A 115 -16.20 -11.05 7.86
CA ILE A 115 -15.40 -12.27 7.72
C ILE A 115 -15.09 -12.79 9.11
N THR A 116 -15.45 -14.05 9.38
CA THR A 116 -15.23 -14.65 10.70
C THR A 116 -14.23 -15.79 10.59
N ILE A 117 -13.12 -15.67 11.32
CA ILE A 117 -12.12 -16.72 11.50
C ILE A 117 -12.50 -17.47 12.77
N THR A 118 -12.70 -18.78 12.68
CA THR A 118 -13.08 -19.63 13.82
C THR A 118 -11.95 -20.59 14.16
N GLY A 119 -11.66 -20.68 15.47
CA GLY A 119 -10.73 -21.62 16.06
C GLY A 119 -9.30 -21.58 15.50
N ALA A 120 -8.75 -20.37 15.33
CA ALA A 120 -7.37 -20.17 14.91
C ALA A 120 -6.39 -20.68 15.98
N LYS A 121 -5.52 -21.62 15.57
CA LYS A 121 -4.58 -22.39 16.41
C LYS A 121 -3.15 -22.40 15.85
N HIS A 122 -2.87 -21.56 14.85
CA HIS A 122 -1.56 -21.48 14.25
C HIS A 122 -0.54 -20.80 15.17
N HIS A 123 0.66 -21.38 15.27
CA HIS A 123 1.73 -20.96 16.19
C HIS A 123 1.26 -20.82 17.65
N ASN A 124 1.24 -19.61 18.19
CA ASN A 124 0.88 -19.34 19.58
C ASN A 124 -0.61 -19.00 19.78
N LEU A 125 -1.43 -18.95 18.72
CA LEU A 125 -2.86 -18.64 18.81
C LEU A 125 -3.61 -19.71 19.62
N ARG A 126 -4.45 -19.26 20.57
CA ARG A 126 -5.14 -20.10 21.55
C ARG A 126 -6.64 -20.24 21.22
N ASP A 127 -6.95 -20.94 20.13
CA ASP A 127 -8.33 -21.19 19.69
C ASP A 127 -9.13 -19.91 19.44
N VAL A 128 -8.48 -18.94 18.78
CA VAL A 128 -9.01 -17.59 18.58
C VAL A 128 -10.14 -17.62 17.57
N THR A 129 -11.29 -17.03 17.96
CA THR A 129 -12.41 -16.77 17.07
C THR A 129 -12.66 -15.27 17.00
N VAL A 130 -12.67 -14.71 15.80
CA VAL A 130 -12.73 -13.26 15.56
C VAL A 130 -13.54 -12.93 14.32
N SER A 131 -14.32 -11.85 14.39
CA SER A 131 -15.12 -11.33 13.28
C SER A 131 -14.62 -9.96 12.83
N LEU A 132 -14.43 -9.81 11.53
CA LEU A 132 -13.90 -8.63 10.84
C LEU A 132 -15.04 -7.93 10.10
N PRO A 133 -15.57 -6.78 10.58
CA PRO A 133 -16.67 -6.07 9.93
C PRO A 133 -16.25 -5.52 8.56
N LEU A 134 -16.92 -5.96 7.49
CA LEU A 134 -16.60 -5.51 6.13
C LEU A 134 -17.10 -4.08 5.89
N GLY A 135 -16.39 -3.36 5.03
CA GLY A 135 -16.67 -1.95 4.72
C GLY A 135 -16.11 -0.96 5.75
N ASN A 136 -15.16 -1.42 6.58
CA ASN A 136 -14.51 -0.63 7.63
C ASN A 136 -13.00 -0.54 7.42
N PHE A 137 -12.38 0.48 8.01
CA PHE A 137 -10.95 0.50 8.29
C PHE A 137 -10.69 -0.26 9.60
N ILE A 138 -10.11 -1.46 9.50
CA ILE A 138 -9.84 -2.37 10.62
C ILE A 138 -8.35 -2.33 10.95
N CYS A 139 -8.01 -2.14 12.22
CA CYS A 139 -6.65 -2.23 12.72
C CYS A 139 -6.47 -3.46 13.60
N ILE A 140 -5.38 -4.20 13.38
CA ILE A 140 -4.97 -5.36 14.15
C ILE A 140 -3.74 -4.94 14.97
N THR A 141 -3.89 -4.90 16.28
CA THR A 141 -2.91 -4.34 17.22
C THR A 141 -2.44 -5.40 18.23
N GLY A 142 -1.53 -4.99 19.11
CA GLY A 142 -0.99 -5.83 20.17
C GLY A 142 0.52 -5.96 20.11
N VAL A 143 1.16 -6.37 21.21
CA VAL A 143 2.62 -6.42 21.35
C VAL A 143 3.31 -7.32 20.33
N SER A 144 4.62 -7.13 20.12
CA SER A 144 5.39 -7.99 19.21
C SER A 144 5.32 -9.46 19.65
N GLY A 145 5.08 -10.36 18.69
CA GLY A 145 4.89 -11.78 18.95
C GLY A 145 3.52 -12.18 19.55
N SER A 146 2.54 -11.27 19.63
CA SER A 146 1.20 -11.60 20.16
C SER A 146 0.37 -12.53 19.25
N GLY A 147 0.75 -12.66 17.98
CA GLY A 147 0.08 -13.53 16.99
C GLY A 147 -0.58 -12.79 15.82
N LYS A 148 -0.38 -11.47 15.67
CA LYS A 148 -0.98 -10.64 14.59
C LYS A 148 -0.73 -11.20 13.19
N SER A 149 0.53 -11.38 12.79
CA SER A 149 0.90 -11.92 11.47
C SER A 149 0.41 -13.35 11.28
N SER A 150 0.37 -14.16 12.35
CA SER A 150 -0.17 -15.52 12.26
C SER A 150 -1.68 -15.58 12.05
N LEU A 151 -2.42 -14.59 12.56
CA LEU A 151 -3.85 -14.47 12.31
C LEU A 151 -4.13 -13.91 10.90
N ILE A 152 -3.44 -12.84 10.52
CA ILE A 152 -3.76 -12.06 9.31
C ILE A 152 -3.03 -12.59 8.07
N ASN A 153 -1.73 -12.83 8.14
CA ASN A 153 -0.95 -13.25 6.99
C ASN A 153 -1.01 -14.78 6.85
N ASP A 154 -0.68 -15.53 7.89
CA ASP A 154 -0.53 -16.99 7.79
C ASP A 154 -1.88 -17.74 7.70
N ILE A 155 -2.96 -17.17 8.23
CA ILE A 155 -4.31 -17.75 8.15
C ILE A 155 -5.17 -16.99 7.15
N LEU A 156 -5.56 -15.75 7.46
CA LEU A 156 -6.57 -15.04 6.67
C LEU A 156 -6.13 -14.84 5.22
N TRP A 157 -4.94 -14.25 4.99
CA TRP A 157 -4.44 -14.02 3.63
C TRP A 157 -4.26 -15.33 2.86
N GLU A 158 -3.70 -16.37 3.46
CA GLU A 158 -3.54 -17.67 2.79
C GLU A 158 -4.89 -18.30 2.38
N VAL A 159 -5.94 -18.17 3.22
CA VAL A 159 -7.30 -18.60 2.87
C VAL A 159 -7.85 -17.76 1.71
N LEU A 160 -7.75 -16.44 1.81
CA LEU A 160 -8.21 -15.51 0.78
C LEU A 160 -7.51 -15.74 -0.56
N ASN A 161 -6.19 -15.92 -0.53
CA ASN A 161 -5.40 -16.18 -1.71
C ASN A 161 -5.82 -17.51 -2.37
N ARG A 162 -6.05 -18.56 -1.58
CA ARG A 162 -6.50 -19.86 -2.07
C ARG A 162 -7.92 -19.83 -2.64
N GLU A 163 -8.87 -19.26 -1.89
CA GLU A 163 -10.30 -19.43 -2.16
C GLU A 163 -10.89 -18.30 -3.03
N ILE A 164 -10.43 -17.06 -2.86
CA ILE A 164 -10.89 -15.90 -3.62
C ILE A 164 -10.01 -15.69 -4.86
N ASN A 165 -8.69 -15.63 -4.67
CA ASN A 165 -7.76 -15.34 -5.77
C ASN A 165 -7.39 -16.58 -6.61
N LYS A 166 -7.79 -17.78 -6.18
CA LYS A 166 -7.45 -19.08 -6.82
C LYS A 166 -5.94 -19.34 -6.92
N GLY A 167 -5.19 -18.81 -5.95
CA GLY A 167 -3.76 -19.03 -5.77
C GLY A 167 -3.43 -20.33 -5.01
N THR A 168 -2.14 -20.52 -4.71
CA THR A 168 -1.61 -21.73 -4.05
C THR A 168 -1.42 -21.52 -2.54
N GLY A 169 -2.42 -20.95 -1.87
CA GLY A 169 -2.31 -20.64 -0.43
C GLY A 169 -2.34 -21.89 0.46
N THR A 170 -1.54 -21.92 1.52
CA THR A 170 -1.48 -22.99 2.53
C THR A 170 -1.77 -22.41 3.92
N PRO A 171 -3.05 -22.24 4.28
CA PRO A 171 -3.41 -21.62 5.54
C PRO A 171 -2.87 -22.34 6.76
N GLY A 172 -2.48 -21.58 7.78
CA GLY A 172 -2.18 -22.07 9.12
C GLY A 172 -3.37 -22.79 9.77
N ALA A 173 -3.13 -23.45 10.92
CA ALA A 173 -4.16 -24.22 11.62
C ALA A 173 -5.33 -23.34 12.08
N HIS A 174 -6.54 -23.63 11.59
CA HIS A 174 -7.80 -22.99 11.94
C HIS A 174 -8.97 -23.96 11.68
N GLU A 175 -10.15 -23.68 12.21
CA GLU A 175 -11.34 -24.54 12.01
C GLU A 175 -12.10 -24.16 10.73
N SER A 176 -12.43 -22.88 10.56
CA SER A 176 -13.08 -22.38 9.35
C SER A 176 -12.95 -20.87 9.20
N VAL A 177 -13.12 -20.37 7.97
CA VAL A 177 -13.30 -18.96 7.67
C VAL A 177 -14.63 -18.79 6.93
N ALA A 178 -15.53 -17.97 7.46
CA ALA A 178 -16.86 -17.71 6.91
C ALA A 178 -16.99 -16.25 6.42
N GLY A 179 -17.99 -15.97 5.57
CA GLY A 179 -18.25 -14.62 5.03
C GLY A 179 -17.45 -14.27 3.77
N LEU A 180 -16.78 -15.26 3.17
CA LEU A 180 -15.98 -15.10 1.95
C LEU A 180 -16.84 -14.73 0.72
N GLU A 181 -18.13 -15.05 0.74
CA GLU A 181 -19.10 -14.70 -0.31
C GLU A 181 -19.35 -13.18 -0.45
N HIS A 182 -18.95 -12.40 0.55
CA HIS A 182 -19.15 -10.95 0.57
C HIS A 182 -18.03 -10.19 -0.16
N ILE A 183 -16.92 -10.85 -0.47
CA ILE A 183 -15.76 -10.28 -1.16
C ILE A 183 -15.55 -10.95 -2.51
N ASP A 184 -15.03 -10.20 -3.48
CA ASP A 184 -14.72 -10.72 -4.82
C ASP A 184 -13.23 -10.73 -5.15
N LYS A 185 -12.43 -10.04 -4.32
CA LYS A 185 -10.98 -9.91 -4.49
C LYS A 185 -10.31 -9.63 -3.16
N ALA A 186 -9.15 -10.25 -2.94
CA ALA A 186 -8.29 -9.93 -1.81
C ALA A 186 -6.92 -9.46 -2.31
N ILE A 187 -6.34 -8.47 -1.64
CA ILE A 187 -5.06 -7.87 -2.02
C ILE A 187 -4.21 -7.69 -0.79
N ASP A 188 -3.05 -8.34 -0.78
CA ASP A 188 -1.99 -8.09 0.16
C ASP A 188 -1.04 -7.03 -0.40
N ILE A 189 -0.70 -6.04 0.43
CA ILE A 189 0.18 -4.93 0.12
C ILE A 189 1.29 -4.87 1.18
N ASP A 190 2.28 -5.72 0.96
CA ASP A 190 3.49 -5.82 1.76
C ASP A 190 4.60 -4.83 1.30
N GLN A 191 5.67 -4.73 2.10
CA GLN A 191 6.84 -3.91 1.78
C GLN A 191 7.85 -4.62 0.86
N SER A 192 7.53 -5.82 0.36
CA SER A 192 8.45 -6.52 -0.54
C SER A 192 8.74 -5.69 -1.80
N PRO A 193 9.96 -5.80 -2.38
CA PRO A 193 10.29 -5.04 -3.57
C PRO A 193 9.33 -5.32 -4.73
N ILE A 194 8.85 -4.29 -5.41
CA ILE A 194 7.98 -4.42 -6.61
C ILE A 194 8.69 -5.12 -7.79
N GLY A 195 10.00 -5.33 -7.70
CA GLY A 195 10.78 -6.16 -8.59
C GLY A 195 12.23 -6.23 -8.16
N ARG A 196 12.90 -7.33 -8.50
CA ARG A 196 14.31 -7.58 -8.14
C ARG A 196 15.32 -7.14 -9.21
N THR A 197 14.85 -6.60 -10.33
CA THR A 197 15.70 -6.21 -11.45
C THR A 197 15.48 -4.74 -11.84
N PRO A 198 16.48 -4.07 -12.44
CA PRO A 198 16.33 -2.69 -12.94
C PRO A 198 15.28 -2.51 -14.05
N ARG A 199 14.75 -3.61 -14.61
CA ARG A 199 13.67 -3.60 -15.60
C ARG A 199 12.31 -3.26 -14.97
N SER A 200 12.15 -3.54 -13.69
CA SER A 200 10.99 -3.09 -12.93
C SER A 200 11.26 -1.65 -12.46
N ASN A 201 10.22 -0.83 -12.52
CA ASN A 201 10.20 0.55 -12.04
C ASN A 201 8.74 1.01 -11.83
N PRO A 202 8.50 2.16 -11.17
CA PRO A 202 7.14 2.64 -10.91
C PRO A 202 6.25 2.69 -12.15
N ALA A 203 6.76 3.24 -13.26
CA ALA A 203 5.97 3.39 -14.50
C ALA A 203 5.55 2.04 -15.12
N THR A 204 6.41 1.03 -15.08
CA THR A 204 6.06 -0.32 -15.56
C THR A 204 5.12 -1.05 -14.62
N TYR A 205 5.26 -0.83 -13.29
CA TYR A 205 4.46 -1.53 -12.30
C TYR A 205 2.99 -1.09 -12.34
N VAL A 206 2.74 0.21 -12.40
CA VAL A 206 1.37 0.79 -12.51
C VAL A 206 0.81 0.75 -13.93
N LYS A 207 1.53 0.17 -14.90
CA LYS A 207 1.17 0.09 -16.33
C LYS A 207 1.10 1.44 -17.06
N LEU A 208 1.59 2.50 -16.45
CA LEU A 208 1.75 3.82 -17.06
C LEU A 208 2.65 3.76 -18.30
N PHE A 209 3.74 3.00 -18.26
CA PHE A 209 4.70 2.95 -19.35
C PHE A 209 4.10 2.36 -20.64
N ASP A 210 3.09 1.52 -20.55
CA ASP A 210 2.40 0.97 -21.71
C ASP A 210 1.69 2.09 -22.51
N LEU A 211 0.98 2.98 -21.80
CA LEU A 211 0.32 4.13 -22.40
C LEU A 211 1.30 5.14 -22.99
N ILE A 212 2.44 5.36 -22.32
CA ILE A 212 3.50 6.24 -22.82
C ILE A 212 4.09 5.66 -24.11
N ARG A 213 4.40 4.36 -24.15
CA ARG A 213 4.91 3.71 -25.37
C ARG A 213 3.92 3.83 -26.52
N ASP A 214 2.63 3.58 -26.26
CA ASP A 214 1.58 3.72 -27.27
C ASP A 214 1.48 5.14 -27.81
N LEU A 215 1.57 6.16 -26.95
CA LEU A 215 1.63 7.56 -27.37
C LEU A 215 2.82 7.82 -28.30
N TYR A 216 4.02 7.35 -27.96
CA TYR A 216 5.21 7.58 -28.76
C TYR A 216 5.11 6.96 -30.15
N THR A 217 4.35 5.87 -30.34
CA THR A 217 4.09 5.31 -31.68
C THR A 217 3.23 6.20 -32.57
N GLN A 218 2.41 7.07 -31.97
CA GLN A 218 1.48 7.92 -32.71
C GLN A 218 2.13 9.18 -33.28
N LEU A 219 3.37 9.48 -32.85
CA LEU A 219 4.12 10.66 -33.28
C LEU A 219 4.50 10.59 -34.77
N PRO A 220 4.63 11.74 -35.47
CA PRO A 220 4.92 11.77 -36.90
C PRO A 220 6.19 11.00 -37.30
N ASP A 221 7.28 11.18 -36.54
CA ASP A 221 8.56 10.50 -36.81
C ASP A 221 8.45 8.99 -36.63
N SER A 222 7.72 8.54 -35.60
CA SER A 222 7.44 7.12 -35.37
C SER A 222 6.62 6.52 -36.49
N LYS A 223 5.56 7.20 -36.93
CA LYS A 223 4.70 6.75 -38.04
C LYS A 223 5.47 6.62 -39.34
N ARG A 224 6.33 7.61 -39.65
CA ARG A 224 7.18 7.59 -40.86
C ARG A 224 8.17 6.43 -40.85
N ARG A 225 8.73 6.10 -39.68
CA ARG A 225 9.70 5.01 -39.50
C ARG A 225 9.06 3.65 -39.23
N GLY A 226 7.73 3.56 -39.15
CA GLY A 226 7.00 2.33 -38.88
C GLY A 226 7.17 1.79 -37.45
N PHE A 227 7.57 2.63 -36.50
CA PHE A 227 7.83 2.20 -35.12
C PHE A 227 6.55 1.74 -34.41
N LYS A 228 6.68 0.62 -33.68
CA LYS A 228 5.62 -0.03 -32.89
C LYS A 228 5.94 0.06 -31.39
N PRO A 229 5.02 -0.29 -30.48
CA PRO A 229 5.24 -0.13 -29.04
C PRO A 229 6.47 -0.89 -28.52
N GLY A 230 6.87 -1.97 -29.21
CA GLY A 230 8.10 -2.72 -28.92
C GLY A 230 9.37 -1.90 -29.11
N ARG A 231 9.43 -0.97 -30.07
CA ARG A 231 10.58 -0.07 -30.27
C ARG A 231 10.84 0.80 -29.05
N PHE A 232 9.79 1.16 -28.33
CA PHE A 232 9.83 2.01 -27.15
C PHE A 232 9.89 1.20 -25.84
N SER A 233 10.05 -0.11 -25.92
CA SER A 233 10.21 -0.98 -24.75
C SER A 233 11.68 -1.33 -24.56
N PHE A 234 12.22 -1.06 -23.38
CA PHE A 234 13.58 -1.48 -23.02
C PHE A 234 13.67 -2.98 -22.71
N ASN A 235 12.55 -3.70 -22.64
CA ASN A 235 12.52 -5.14 -22.32
C ASN A 235 12.63 -6.04 -23.56
N VAL A 236 12.55 -5.48 -24.76
CA VAL A 236 12.55 -6.25 -26.03
C VAL A 236 13.61 -5.70 -26.98
N GLU A 237 14.11 -6.56 -27.85
CA GLU A 237 15.08 -6.19 -28.88
C GLU A 237 14.50 -5.18 -29.88
N GLY A 238 15.39 -4.41 -30.49
CA GLY A 238 15.09 -3.47 -31.58
C GLY A 238 15.34 -2.03 -31.20
N GLY A 239 14.73 -1.52 -30.13
CA GLY A 239 14.91 -0.12 -29.69
C GLY A 239 15.75 0.08 -28.43
N ARG A 240 15.93 -0.98 -27.64
CA ARG A 240 16.75 -0.95 -26.42
C ARG A 240 18.25 -0.80 -26.76
N CYS A 241 19.03 -0.47 -25.74
CA CYS A 241 20.49 -0.56 -25.81
C CYS A 241 20.91 -2.04 -25.65
N GLU A 242 21.50 -2.62 -26.69
CA GLU A 242 21.93 -4.03 -26.64
C GLU A 242 23.13 -4.26 -25.71
N ALA A 243 23.99 -3.25 -25.49
CA ALA A 243 25.16 -3.39 -24.61
C ALA A 243 24.81 -3.62 -23.12
N CYS A 244 23.59 -3.29 -22.70
CA CYS A 244 23.08 -3.56 -21.35
C CYS A 244 21.74 -4.27 -21.36
N GLU A 245 21.32 -4.78 -22.53
CA GLU A 245 20.01 -5.40 -22.76
C GLU A 245 18.84 -4.58 -22.18
N GLY A 246 18.91 -3.25 -22.32
CA GLY A 246 17.91 -2.30 -21.85
C GLY A 246 17.86 -2.05 -20.34
N ASN A 247 18.73 -2.66 -19.53
CA ASN A 247 18.79 -2.40 -18.08
C ASN A 247 19.25 -0.96 -17.78
N GLY A 248 20.07 -0.37 -18.65
CA GLY A 248 20.71 0.93 -18.43
C GLY A 248 21.92 0.87 -17.50
N ALA A 249 22.15 -0.28 -16.88
CA ALA A 249 23.29 -0.61 -16.04
C ALA A 249 23.70 -2.07 -16.28
N ASN A 250 24.97 -2.36 -16.03
CA ASN A 250 25.54 -3.70 -16.08
C ASN A 250 25.76 -4.18 -14.65
N LYS A 251 25.39 -5.43 -14.38
CA LYS A 251 25.59 -6.06 -13.08
C LYS A 251 27.05 -6.52 -12.99
N LEU A 252 27.76 -6.09 -11.95
CA LEU A 252 29.07 -6.60 -11.60
C LEU A 252 28.89 -7.56 -10.44
N GLU A 253 29.22 -8.83 -10.69
CA GLU A 253 29.21 -9.86 -9.66
C GLU A 253 30.43 -9.68 -8.76
N MET A 254 30.21 -9.76 -7.45
CA MET A 254 31.25 -9.61 -6.45
C MET A 254 31.30 -10.87 -5.57
N ASP A 255 32.49 -11.42 -5.34
CA ASP A 255 32.64 -12.72 -4.67
C ASP A 255 32.17 -12.73 -3.20
N PHE A 256 32.26 -11.60 -2.51
CA PHE A 256 32.00 -11.50 -1.06
C PHE A 256 31.06 -10.36 -0.67
N LEU A 257 30.62 -9.54 -1.63
CA LEU A 257 29.77 -8.38 -1.41
C LEU A 257 28.49 -8.51 -2.23
N ALA A 258 27.47 -7.74 -1.88
CA ALA A 258 26.28 -7.65 -2.71
C ALA A 258 26.65 -7.12 -4.10
N ASP A 259 26.09 -7.75 -5.14
CA ASP A 259 26.31 -7.36 -6.52
C ASP A 259 25.95 -5.88 -6.74
N ILE A 260 26.80 -5.18 -7.49
CA ILE A 260 26.61 -3.75 -7.79
C ILE A 260 26.17 -3.56 -9.24
N TRP A 261 25.36 -2.54 -9.48
CA TRP A 261 24.94 -2.13 -10.81
C TRP A 261 25.70 -0.88 -11.23
N VAL A 262 26.47 -0.97 -12.31
CA VAL A 262 27.24 0.16 -12.85
C VAL A 262 26.56 0.68 -14.11
N THR A 263 26.38 1.99 -14.18
CA THR A 263 25.76 2.67 -15.33
C THR A 263 26.41 2.24 -16.64
N CYS A 264 25.60 1.85 -17.62
CA CYS A 264 26.08 1.37 -18.92
C CYS A 264 26.86 2.48 -19.65
N PRO A 265 28.12 2.25 -20.07
CA PRO A 265 28.93 3.29 -20.72
C PRO A 265 28.43 3.66 -22.12
N VAL A 266 27.66 2.77 -22.77
CA VAL A 266 27.16 2.96 -24.15
C VAL A 266 25.94 3.87 -24.18
N CYS A 267 24.89 3.54 -23.41
CA CYS A 267 23.68 4.37 -23.38
C CYS A 267 23.68 5.41 -22.26
N GLN A 268 24.66 5.38 -21.35
CA GLN A 268 24.75 6.28 -20.19
C GLN A 268 23.46 6.26 -19.36
N GLY A 269 22.93 5.07 -19.07
CA GLY A 269 21.68 4.91 -18.32
C GLY A 269 20.39 5.13 -19.10
N ARG A 270 20.45 5.61 -20.35
CA ARG A 270 19.24 5.94 -21.14
C ARG A 270 18.43 4.73 -21.61
N ARG A 271 18.95 3.49 -21.49
CA ARG A 271 18.28 2.21 -21.85
C ARG A 271 17.92 1.98 -23.32
N PHE A 272 18.03 2.99 -24.19
CA PHE A 272 17.65 2.92 -25.60
C PHE A 272 18.81 3.25 -26.55
N ASN A 273 18.70 2.82 -27.81
CA ASN A 273 19.61 3.22 -28.89
C ASN A 273 19.31 4.63 -29.41
N LYS A 274 20.26 5.19 -30.16
CA LYS A 274 20.21 6.59 -30.62
C LYS A 274 19.00 6.87 -31.49
N GLU A 275 18.64 5.97 -32.40
CA GLU A 275 17.55 6.15 -33.34
C GLU A 275 16.18 6.18 -32.65
N THR A 276 16.03 5.49 -31.51
CA THR A 276 14.81 5.52 -30.69
C THR A 276 14.69 6.85 -29.94
N LEU A 277 15.82 7.40 -29.47
CA LEU A 277 15.88 8.65 -28.71
C LEU A 277 15.69 9.92 -29.57
N GLU A 278 15.66 9.78 -30.89
CA GLU A 278 15.35 10.88 -31.81
C GLU A 278 13.86 11.25 -31.79
N VAL A 279 12.98 10.30 -31.43
CA VAL A 279 11.53 10.55 -31.35
C VAL A 279 11.23 11.34 -30.08
N ARG A 280 10.59 12.50 -30.23
CA ARG A 280 10.32 13.44 -29.12
C ARG A 280 8.84 13.83 -29.04
N PHE A 281 8.28 13.80 -27.84
CA PHE A 281 6.98 14.37 -27.48
C PHE A 281 7.20 15.61 -26.62
N LYS A 282 6.62 16.76 -27.00
CA LYS A 282 6.84 18.06 -26.33
C LYS A 282 8.34 18.32 -26.03
N GLY A 283 9.21 18.03 -27.01
CA GLY A 283 10.66 18.21 -26.92
C GLY A 283 11.42 17.13 -26.15
N LYS A 284 10.75 16.16 -25.52
CA LYS A 284 11.35 15.12 -24.67
C LYS A 284 11.32 13.74 -25.33
N ASN A 285 12.44 13.03 -25.33
CA ASN A 285 12.47 11.63 -25.77
C ASN A 285 12.03 10.68 -24.64
N ILE A 286 11.85 9.39 -24.97
CA ILE A 286 11.30 8.43 -24.01
C ILE A 286 12.20 8.18 -22.78
N ALA A 287 13.53 8.28 -22.93
CA ALA A 287 14.45 8.16 -21.79
C ALA A 287 14.37 9.37 -20.88
N GLU A 288 14.28 10.58 -21.46
CA GLU A 288 14.09 11.83 -20.72
C GLU A 288 12.75 11.83 -19.97
N VAL A 289 11.69 11.22 -20.53
CA VAL A 289 10.41 11.01 -19.82
C VAL A 289 10.55 10.06 -18.64
N LEU A 290 11.30 8.95 -18.80
CA LEU A 290 11.56 8.03 -17.69
C LEU A 290 12.42 8.67 -16.57
N ASP A 291 13.15 9.73 -16.87
CA ASP A 291 13.96 10.46 -15.89
C ASP A 291 13.20 11.58 -15.17
N MET A 292 11.97 11.89 -15.60
CA MET A 292 11.08 12.83 -14.90
C MET A 292 10.61 12.25 -13.57
N ASP A 293 10.47 13.13 -12.59
CA ASP A 293 9.67 12.84 -11.40
C ASP A 293 8.15 12.83 -11.73
N VAL A 294 7.33 12.30 -10.82
CA VAL A 294 5.89 12.17 -11.03
C VAL A 294 5.23 13.54 -11.22
N GLN A 295 5.67 14.56 -10.49
CA GLN A 295 5.12 15.92 -10.60
C GLN A 295 5.40 16.53 -11.98
N GLN A 296 6.64 16.45 -12.47
CA GLN A 296 7.03 16.88 -13.82
C GLN A 296 6.26 16.12 -14.89
N ALA A 297 6.05 14.81 -14.70
CA ALA A 297 5.29 14.00 -15.64
C ALA A 297 3.80 14.39 -15.68
N LEU A 298 3.20 14.74 -14.53
CA LEU A 298 1.81 15.23 -14.46
C LEU A 298 1.62 16.49 -15.30
N GLU A 299 2.54 17.45 -15.20
CA GLU A 299 2.54 18.67 -16.00
C GLU A 299 2.80 18.35 -17.48
N HIS A 300 3.75 17.46 -17.76
CA HIS A 300 4.12 17.12 -19.14
C HIS A 300 2.99 16.45 -19.92
N PHE A 301 2.21 15.58 -19.25
CA PHE A 301 1.12 14.80 -19.85
C PHE A 301 -0.29 15.33 -19.51
N ASP A 302 -0.40 16.59 -19.10
CA ASP A 302 -1.65 17.27 -18.74
C ASP A 302 -2.81 17.06 -19.74
N ALA A 303 -2.49 17.07 -21.04
CA ALA A 303 -3.43 16.94 -22.15
C ALA A 303 -3.82 15.49 -22.49
N ILE A 304 -3.30 14.49 -21.76
CA ILE A 304 -3.55 13.07 -22.03
C ILE A 304 -4.25 12.42 -20.83
N PRO A 305 -5.60 12.42 -20.79
CA PRO A 305 -6.36 12.05 -19.59
C PRO A 305 -6.02 10.68 -19.01
N LYS A 306 -5.80 9.66 -19.86
CA LYS A 306 -5.49 8.30 -19.39
C LYS A 306 -4.13 8.21 -18.70
N ILE A 307 -3.12 8.93 -19.20
CA ILE A 307 -1.78 8.97 -18.59
C ILE A 307 -1.85 9.80 -17.31
N LYS A 308 -2.49 10.98 -17.37
CA LYS A 308 -2.69 11.86 -16.22
C LYS A 308 -3.38 11.13 -15.06
N MET A 309 -4.39 10.30 -15.33
CA MET A 309 -5.09 9.53 -14.31
C MET A 309 -4.16 8.56 -13.55
N LEU A 310 -3.27 7.83 -14.24
CA LEU A 310 -2.32 6.92 -13.57
C LEU A 310 -1.17 7.67 -12.87
N LEU A 311 -0.79 8.84 -13.38
CA LEU A 311 0.16 9.70 -12.68
C LEU A 311 -0.45 10.30 -11.42
N GLN A 312 -1.74 10.64 -11.46
CA GLN A 312 -2.47 11.15 -10.30
C GLN A 312 -2.48 10.13 -9.17
N THR A 313 -2.61 8.83 -9.46
CA THR A 313 -2.55 7.82 -8.39
C THR A 313 -1.19 7.71 -7.72
N LEU A 314 -0.09 7.99 -8.42
CA LEU A 314 1.24 8.09 -7.82
C LEU A 314 1.41 9.37 -6.99
N HIS A 315 0.82 10.47 -7.43
CA HIS A 315 0.76 11.73 -6.68
C HIS A 315 -0.05 11.59 -5.38
N ASP A 316 -1.22 10.97 -5.46
CA ASP A 316 -2.15 10.82 -4.32
C ASP A 316 -1.52 10.00 -3.18
N VAL A 317 -0.61 9.08 -3.49
CA VAL A 317 0.17 8.31 -2.49
C VAL A 317 1.46 9.02 -2.04
N GLY A 318 1.71 10.25 -2.49
CA GLY A 318 2.85 11.08 -2.06
C GLY A 318 4.18 10.79 -2.76
N LEU A 319 4.17 10.17 -3.95
CA LEU A 319 5.39 9.81 -4.70
C LEU A 319 5.81 10.86 -5.75
N ASP A 320 5.45 12.13 -5.54
CA ASP A 320 5.73 13.24 -6.47
C ASP A 320 7.19 13.35 -6.92
N TYR A 321 8.10 13.05 -5.99
CA TYR A 321 9.53 13.18 -6.16
C TYR A 321 10.18 11.97 -6.84
N LEU A 322 9.44 10.86 -7.00
CA LEU A 322 9.97 9.61 -7.48
C LEU A 322 10.09 9.63 -9.00
N LYS A 323 11.24 9.22 -9.54
CA LYS A 323 11.41 9.15 -11.00
C LYS A 323 10.63 7.98 -11.59
N LEU A 324 9.96 8.21 -12.72
CA LEU A 324 9.14 7.19 -13.40
C LEU A 324 9.91 5.90 -13.71
N GLY A 325 11.16 6.05 -14.15
CA GLY A 325 12.07 4.98 -14.54
C GLY A 325 13.01 4.49 -13.43
N GLN A 326 12.85 4.97 -12.18
CA GLN A 326 13.70 4.59 -11.05
C GLN A 326 13.70 3.07 -10.88
N PRO A 327 14.87 2.40 -10.91
CA PRO A 327 14.96 0.96 -10.73
C PRO A 327 14.28 0.49 -9.45
N SER A 328 13.45 -0.55 -9.52
CA SER A 328 12.77 -1.10 -8.34
C SER A 328 13.69 -1.52 -7.19
N PRO A 329 14.90 -2.06 -7.43
CA PRO A 329 15.83 -2.39 -6.33
C PRO A 329 16.35 -1.18 -5.55
N THR A 330 16.21 0.03 -6.09
CA THR A 330 16.65 1.27 -5.43
C THR A 330 15.50 2.01 -4.75
N LEU A 331 14.31 1.40 -4.66
CA LEU A 331 13.18 1.95 -3.92
C LEU A 331 13.27 1.56 -2.46
N SER A 332 12.88 2.45 -1.56
CA SER A 332 12.65 2.09 -0.16
C SER A 332 11.45 1.15 -0.02
N GLY A 333 11.34 0.44 1.11
CA GLY A 333 10.17 -0.41 1.40
C GLY A 333 8.85 0.37 1.31
N GLY A 334 8.80 1.55 1.95
CA GLY A 334 7.64 2.43 1.90
C GLY A 334 7.35 3.01 0.50
N GLU A 335 8.37 3.25 -0.33
CA GLU A 335 8.15 3.63 -1.75
C GLU A 335 7.55 2.47 -2.55
N ALA A 336 8.11 1.27 -2.41
CA ALA A 336 7.61 0.07 -3.09
C ALA A 336 6.14 -0.20 -2.72
N GLN A 337 5.80 -0.08 -1.44
CA GLN A 337 4.44 -0.23 -0.93
C GLN A 337 3.48 0.82 -1.51
N ARG A 338 3.88 2.09 -1.52
CA ARG A 338 3.08 3.18 -2.11
C ARG A 338 2.86 3.00 -3.62
N VAL A 339 3.85 2.48 -4.36
CA VAL A 339 3.67 2.12 -5.78
C VAL A 339 2.64 1.00 -5.96
N LYS A 340 2.58 0.02 -5.03
CA LYS A 340 1.53 -1.02 -5.03
C LYS A 340 0.15 -0.43 -4.78
N LEU A 341 0.03 0.49 -3.83
CA LEU A 341 -1.21 1.22 -3.57
C LEU A 341 -1.68 2.02 -4.78
N ALA A 342 -0.77 2.77 -5.43
CA ALA A 342 -1.08 3.55 -6.62
C ALA A 342 -1.63 2.69 -7.78
N LYS A 343 -1.15 1.45 -7.91
CA LYS A 343 -1.66 0.49 -8.90
C LYS A 343 -3.10 0.06 -8.61
N GLU A 344 -3.47 -0.11 -7.35
CA GLU A 344 -4.84 -0.48 -6.99
C GLU A 344 -5.80 0.72 -7.07
N LEU A 345 -5.35 1.93 -6.72
CA LEU A 345 -6.10 3.17 -6.96
C LEU A 345 -6.46 3.36 -8.44
N GLY A 346 -5.58 2.92 -9.35
CA GLY A 346 -5.81 3.02 -10.80
C GLY A 346 -6.86 2.04 -11.34
N LYS A 347 -7.39 1.13 -10.51
CA LYS A 347 -8.39 0.13 -10.92
C LYS A 347 -9.79 0.55 -10.49
N ARG A 348 -10.79 0.11 -11.26
CA ARG A 348 -12.19 0.29 -10.88
C ARG A 348 -12.50 -0.58 -9.65
N SER A 349 -12.95 0.07 -8.58
CA SER A 349 -13.40 -0.61 -7.37
C SER A 349 -14.72 -1.34 -7.60
N THR A 350 -14.87 -2.50 -6.97
CA THR A 350 -16.13 -3.26 -6.88
C THR A 350 -16.91 -2.95 -5.59
N GLY A 351 -16.27 -2.25 -4.64
CA GLY A 351 -16.79 -2.08 -3.27
C GLY A 351 -16.81 -3.38 -2.47
N LYS A 352 -16.13 -4.43 -2.96
CA LYS A 352 -16.08 -5.77 -2.36
C LYS A 352 -14.66 -6.33 -2.34
N THR A 353 -13.67 -5.45 -2.43
CA THR A 353 -12.27 -5.82 -2.31
C THR A 353 -11.82 -5.71 -0.84
N LEU A 354 -11.05 -6.69 -0.37
CA LEU A 354 -10.39 -6.65 0.92
C LEU A 354 -8.90 -6.39 0.73
N TYR A 355 -8.40 -5.34 1.36
CA TYR A 355 -6.99 -4.95 1.36
C TYR A 355 -6.36 -5.34 2.70
N ILE A 356 -5.20 -5.98 2.67
CA ILE A 356 -4.37 -6.29 3.85
C ILE A 356 -3.07 -5.52 3.70
N LEU A 357 -2.66 -4.82 4.75
CA LEU A 357 -1.38 -4.12 4.82
C LEU A 357 -0.68 -4.49 6.11
N ASP A 358 0.58 -4.91 6.02
CA ASP A 358 1.44 -5.19 7.16
C ASP A 358 2.39 -4.02 7.40
N GLU A 359 2.27 -3.40 8.57
CA GLU A 359 3.02 -2.23 9.04
C GLU A 359 3.27 -1.17 7.94
N PRO A 360 2.21 -0.61 7.32
CA PRO A 360 2.36 0.32 6.22
C PRO A 360 3.00 1.67 6.60
N THR A 361 3.18 1.97 7.89
CA THR A 361 3.84 3.18 8.36
C THR A 361 5.33 3.05 8.66
N THR A 362 5.90 1.84 8.57
CA THR A 362 7.33 1.66 8.86
C THR A 362 8.20 2.53 7.97
N GLY A 363 8.99 3.40 8.61
CA GLY A 363 9.88 4.34 7.92
C GLY A 363 9.16 5.49 7.22
N LEU A 364 7.89 5.76 7.52
CA LEU A 364 7.16 6.93 7.03
C LEU A 364 7.17 8.07 8.05
N HIS A 365 7.37 9.29 7.55
CA HIS A 365 7.20 10.51 8.32
C HIS A 365 5.70 10.81 8.56
N PHE A 366 5.36 11.56 9.61
CA PHE A 366 3.96 11.88 9.98
C PHE A 366 3.11 12.42 8.83
N VAL A 367 3.70 13.25 7.96
CA VAL A 367 3.04 13.80 6.78
C VAL A 367 2.67 12.71 5.77
N ASP A 368 3.53 11.71 5.61
CA ASP A 368 3.29 10.59 4.71
C ASP A 368 2.26 9.63 5.29
N ILE A 369 2.22 9.46 6.62
CA ILE A 369 1.15 8.72 7.31
C ILE A 369 -0.20 9.39 7.03
N GLU A 370 -0.30 10.71 7.13
CA GLU A 370 -1.53 11.44 6.84
C GLU A 370 -1.98 11.25 5.36
N HIS A 371 -1.05 11.25 4.40
CA HIS A 371 -1.36 10.96 2.99
C HIS A 371 -1.82 9.52 2.79
N LEU A 372 -1.13 8.56 3.39
CA LEU A 372 -1.49 7.15 3.35
C LEU A 372 -2.89 6.91 3.91
N LEU A 373 -3.20 7.46 5.09
CA LEU A 373 -4.52 7.32 5.72
C LEU A 373 -5.62 7.90 4.83
N ARG A 374 -5.40 9.06 4.19
CA ARG A 374 -6.36 9.61 3.21
C ARG A 374 -6.66 8.64 2.07
N VAL A 375 -5.62 7.99 1.53
CA VAL A 375 -5.77 6.98 0.47
C VAL A 375 -6.55 5.77 0.97
N LEU A 376 -6.18 5.23 2.14
CA LEU A 376 -6.80 4.02 2.69
C LEU A 376 -8.27 4.25 3.07
N HIS A 377 -8.60 5.37 3.71
CA HIS A 377 -9.99 5.74 3.97
C HIS A 377 -10.78 5.93 2.67
N GLY A 378 -10.15 6.47 1.62
CA GLY A 378 -10.76 6.53 0.29
C GLY A 378 -11.15 5.16 -0.27
N PHE A 379 -10.41 4.09 0.02
CA PHE A 379 -10.86 2.74 -0.33
C PHE A 379 -12.10 2.30 0.43
N VAL A 380 -12.16 2.61 1.73
CA VAL A 380 -13.28 2.29 2.62
C VAL A 380 -14.54 3.07 2.22
N ASP A 381 -14.41 4.34 1.83
CA ASP A 381 -15.52 5.18 1.39
C ASP A 381 -16.22 4.64 0.14
N VAL A 382 -15.50 3.90 -0.71
CA VAL A 382 -16.05 3.22 -1.90
C VAL A 382 -16.64 1.83 -1.55
N GLY A 383 -16.64 1.46 -0.27
CA GLY A 383 -17.23 0.22 0.26
C GLY A 383 -16.25 -0.94 0.45
N ASN A 384 -14.98 -0.76 0.12
CA ASN A 384 -13.98 -1.81 0.35
C ASN A 384 -13.66 -1.95 1.84
N THR A 385 -12.98 -3.05 2.19
CA THR A 385 -12.47 -3.26 3.55
C THR A 385 -10.96 -3.12 3.54
N VAL A 386 -10.40 -2.40 4.51
CA VAL A 386 -8.95 -2.27 4.69
C VAL A 386 -8.60 -2.82 6.06
N ILE A 387 -7.69 -3.79 6.10
CA ILE A 387 -7.12 -4.36 7.30
C ILE A 387 -5.66 -3.92 7.36
N VAL A 388 -5.27 -3.25 8.43
CA VAL A 388 -3.88 -2.88 8.71
C VAL A 388 -3.40 -3.60 9.96
N VAL A 389 -2.21 -4.19 9.89
CA VAL A 389 -1.47 -4.63 11.09
C VAL A 389 -0.55 -3.49 11.47
N GLU A 390 -0.78 -2.89 12.63
CA GLU A 390 -0.09 -1.65 13.00
C GLU A 390 0.20 -1.55 14.49
N HIS A 391 1.23 -0.76 14.77
CA HIS A 391 1.65 -0.34 16.10
C HIS A 391 1.58 1.18 16.26
N ASN A 392 1.49 1.92 15.15
CA ASN A 392 1.45 3.37 15.17
C ASN A 392 0.09 3.91 15.66
N LEU A 393 0.11 4.62 16.79
CA LEU A 393 -1.08 5.19 17.42
C LEU A 393 -1.84 6.17 16.52
N ASP A 394 -1.15 6.89 15.63
CA ASP A 394 -1.78 7.80 14.68
C ASP A 394 -2.66 7.06 13.66
N VAL A 395 -2.34 5.80 13.35
CA VAL A 395 -3.18 4.94 12.49
C VAL A 395 -4.29 4.28 13.29
N ILE A 396 -3.96 3.76 14.49
CA ILE A 396 -4.91 3.02 15.32
C ILE A 396 -6.09 3.93 15.70
N LYS A 397 -5.82 5.18 16.09
CA LYS A 397 -6.87 6.13 16.49
C LYS A 397 -7.82 6.53 15.35
N THR A 398 -7.42 6.37 14.08
CA THR A 398 -8.27 6.67 12.92
C THR A 398 -9.08 5.46 12.45
N ALA A 399 -8.85 4.26 13.01
CA ALA A 399 -9.56 3.06 12.62
C ALA A 399 -11.04 3.06 13.04
N ASP A 400 -11.89 2.42 12.25
CA ASP A 400 -13.29 2.20 12.61
C ASP A 400 -13.45 1.06 13.61
N TRP A 401 -12.59 0.04 13.50
CA TRP A 401 -12.59 -1.16 14.33
C TRP A 401 -11.16 -1.58 14.65
N VAL A 402 -10.92 -2.00 15.88
CA VAL A 402 -9.61 -2.43 16.37
C VAL A 402 -9.77 -3.80 17.02
N ILE A 403 -8.81 -4.68 16.74
CA ILE A 403 -8.70 -5.99 17.36
C ILE A 403 -7.31 -6.08 18.00
N ASP A 404 -7.28 -6.18 19.32
CA ASP A 404 -6.05 -6.21 20.09
C ASP A 404 -5.67 -7.63 20.49
N LEU A 405 -4.49 -8.09 20.05
CA LEU A 405 -3.94 -9.40 20.38
C LEU A 405 -2.91 -9.33 21.52
N GLY A 406 -2.94 -10.31 22.41
CA GLY A 406 -2.02 -10.36 23.54
C GLY A 406 -2.43 -11.42 24.56
N PRO A 407 -2.32 -11.12 25.88
CA PRO A 407 -1.82 -9.87 26.47
C PRO A 407 -0.31 -9.66 26.26
N GLU A 408 0.46 -10.76 26.20
CA GLU A 408 1.92 -10.73 26.02
C GLU A 408 2.36 -11.25 24.65
N GLY A 409 3.67 -11.26 24.40
CA GLY A 409 4.27 -11.91 23.24
C GLY A 409 4.55 -13.41 23.45
N GLY A 410 4.73 -14.14 22.36
CA GLY A 410 5.18 -15.54 22.41
C GLY A 410 4.18 -16.46 23.10
N SER A 411 4.65 -17.31 24.02
CA SER A 411 3.76 -18.25 24.72
C SER A 411 2.75 -17.56 25.64
N GLY A 412 2.98 -16.31 26.06
CA GLY A 412 2.03 -15.52 26.85
C GLY A 412 0.92 -14.86 26.05
N GLY A 413 1.03 -14.86 24.72
CA GLY A 413 0.07 -14.23 23.81
C GLY A 413 -0.97 -15.17 23.21
N GLY A 414 -1.41 -14.82 22.00
CA GLY A 414 -2.28 -15.64 21.18
C GLY A 414 -3.75 -15.59 21.55
N GLN A 415 -4.20 -14.57 22.29
CA GLN A 415 -5.59 -14.34 22.64
C GLN A 415 -6.05 -12.96 22.19
N ILE A 416 -7.35 -12.78 22.08
CA ILE A 416 -7.97 -11.47 21.89
C ILE A 416 -8.11 -10.82 23.25
N VAL A 417 -7.47 -9.67 23.44
CA VAL A 417 -7.54 -8.89 24.69
C VAL A 417 -8.79 -8.02 24.69
N ALA A 418 -9.00 -7.29 23.60
CA ALA A 418 -10.14 -6.41 23.40
C ALA A 418 -10.48 -6.28 21.91
N MET A 419 -11.74 -5.98 21.61
CA MET A 419 -12.21 -5.65 20.26
C MET A 419 -13.27 -4.57 20.36
N GLY A 420 -13.22 -3.60 19.46
CA GLY A 420 -14.14 -2.47 19.51
C GLY A 420 -13.68 -1.31 18.64
N THR A 421 -14.36 -0.19 18.80
CA THR A 421 -13.84 1.12 18.41
C THR A 421 -12.57 1.47 19.21
N PRO A 422 -11.68 2.34 18.70
CA PRO A 422 -10.52 2.83 19.45
C PRO A 422 -10.87 3.33 20.87
N GLU A 423 -12.01 3.98 21.05
CA GLU A 423 -12.48 4.44 22.37
C GLU A 423 -12.81 3.28 23.33
N GLU A 424 -13.38 2.19 22.80
CA GLU A 424 -13.65 0.97 23.59
C GLU A 424 -12.35 0.22 23.93
N ILE A 425 -11.36 0.24 23.04
CA ILE A 425 -10.03 -0.30 23.33
C ILE A 425 -9.32 0.53 24.41
N ALA A 426 -9.37 1.86 24.31
CA ALA A 426 -8.78 2.77 25.30
C ALA A 426 -9.39 2.61 26.70
N ALA A 427 -10.66 2.22 26.79
CA ALA A 427 -11.32 1.93 28.07
C ALA A 427 -10.94 0.56 28.67
N CYS A 428 -10.20 -0.29 27.95
CA CYS A 428 -9.82 -1.62 28.42
C CYS A 428 -8.48 -1.60 29.17
N GLU A 429 -8.52 -1.71 30.50
CA GLU A 429 -7.30 -1.71 31.34
C GLU A 429 -6.32 -2.84 31.01
N ALA A 430 -6.81 -3.98 30.49
CA ALA A 430 -5.97 -5.13 30.15
C ALA A 430 -5.22 -4.98 28.83
N SER A 431 -5.56 -3.97 28.00
CA SER A 431 -4.95 -3.73 26.70
C SER A 431 -3.81 -2.73 26.80
N TYR A 432 -2.58 -3.15 26.49
CA TYR A 432 -1.44 -2.23 26.35
C TYR A 432 -1.70 -1.19 25.25
N THR A 433 -2.35 -1.60 24.16
CA THR A 433 -2.77 -0.69 23.08
C THR A 433 -3.76 0.35 23.62
N GLY A 434 -4.72 -0.08 24.44
CA GLY A 434 -5.68 0.81 25.09
C GLY A 434 -5.05 1.80 26.06
N GLN A 435 -4.03 1.39 26.80
CA GLN A 435 -3.29 2.27 27.70
C GLN A 435 -2.48 3.35 26.97
N ALA A 436 -2.09 3.09 25.72
CA ALA A 436 -1.29 4.00 24.90
C ALA A 436 -2.13 4.97 24.04
N LEU A 437 -3.37 4.59 23.70
CA LEU A 437 -4.35 5.41 22.96
C LEU A 437 -4.94 6.52 23.83
#